data_AF-A0A1V4VM70-F1
#
_entry.id   AF-A0A1V4VM70-F1
#
_cell.length_a   1.000
_cell.length_b   1.000
_cell.length_c   1.000
_cell.angle_alpha   90.00
_cell.angle_beta   90.00
_cell.angle_gamma   90.00
#
_symmetry.space_group_name_H-M   'P 1'
#
loop_
_entity.id
_entity.type
_entity.pdbx_description
1 polymer ?
#
loop_
_entity_poly.entity_id
_entity_poly.type
_entity_poly.pdbx_seq_one_letter_code
_entity_poly.pdbx_strand_id
1 'polypeptide(L)'
;MQENVIVCTSPHKTFNMAGLQISNLIIPDERLRRVYAWALTRDAYPKPNIFALVATMAAYGQAAPWLEELLAYLEVNRDFITRYLAQEMPQVGYHPPEGTFLAWLDFSASGMAGEKLQEFIIKQTRVVLNAGIIFGVEGNNFMRLNFACSRAQVERALERLKKAFERIW
;
A
#
# COMPACT_ATOMS: atom_id res chain seq x y z
N MET A 1 23.82 18.92 1.41
CA MET A 1 22.57 18.14 1.22
C MET A 1 22.49 16.87 2.07
N GLN A 2 23.61 16.29 2.55
CA GLN A 2 23.59 15.07 3.39
C GLN A 2 23.49 15.33 4.91
N GLU A 3 23.74 16.56 5.35
CA GLU A 3 23.55 16.96 6.75
C GLU A 3 22.05 17.23 6.98
N ASN A 4 21.47 16.58 8.00
CA ASN A 4 20.03 16.60 8.34
C ASN A 4 19.08 15.71 7.52
N VAL A 5 19.55 14.56 7.02
CA VAL A 5 18.69 13.55 6.40
C VAL A 5 18.76 12.22 7.17
N ILE A 6 17.58 11.61 7.39
CA ILE A 6 17.43 10.23 7.86
C ILE A 6 16.61 9.50 6.80
N VAL A 7 17.21 8.51 6.13
CA VAL A 7 16.48 7.66 5.18
C VAL A 7 16.07 6.36 5.87
N CYS A 8 14.78 6.08 5.86
CA CYS A 8 14.19 4.86 6.41
C CYS A 8 13.88 3.88 5.29
N THR A 9 14.47 2.69 5.32
CA THR A 9 14.17 1.61 4.37
C THR A 9 13.87 0.32 5.11
N SER A 10 13.23 -0.64 4.45
CA SER A 10 12.94 -1.95 5.02
C SER A 10 12.58 -2.94 3.92
N PRO A 11 12.88 -4.25 4.07
CA PRO A 11 12.40 -5.29 3.16
C PRO A 11 10.88 -5.54 3.28
N HIS A 12 10.19 -4.98 4.29
CA HIS A 12 8.82 -5.35 4.64
C HIS A 12 7.82 -5.26 3.50
N LYS A 13 7.79 -4.15 2.78
CA LYS A 13 6.81 -3.93 1.71
C LYS A 13 7.18 -4.70 0.46
N THR A 14 8.45 -4.69 0.11
CA THR A 14 9.00 -5.33 -1.08
C THR A 14 8.79 -6.85 -1.04
N PHE A 15 9.09 -7.49 0.09
CA PHE A 15 9.09 -8.94 0.23
C PHE A 15 7.94 -9.49 1.10
N ASN A 16 6.95 -8.65 1.44
CA ASN A 16 5.82 -9.01 2.30
C ASN A 16 6.24 -9.58 3.68
N MET A 17 7.20 -8.91 4.32
CA MET A 17 7.84 -9.35 5.56
C MET A 17 7.47 -8.49 6.79
N ALA A 18 6.31 -7.83 6.80
CA ALA A 18 5.97 -6.87 7.86
C ALA A 18 5.94 -7.48 9.28
N GLY A 19 5.73 -8.78 9.42
CA GLY A 19 5.81 -9.49 10.70
C GLY A 19 7.24 -9.74 11.21
N LEU A 20 8.25 -9.58 10.36
CA LEU A 20 9.67 -9.74 10.69
C LEU A 20 10.25 -8.37 11.00
N GLN A 21 10.11 -7.92 12.26
CA GLN A 21 10.42 -6.57 12.74
C GLN A 21 11.90 -6.15 12.50
N ILE A 22 12.19 -5.59 11.33
CA ILE A 22 13.51 -5.10 10.92
C ILE A 22 13.39 -3.97 9.90
N SER A 23 14.17 -2.92 10.11
CA SER A 23 14.28 -1.76 9.24
C SER A 23 15.73 -1.30 9.21
N ASN A 24 16.10 -0.59 8.15
CA ASN A 24 17.42 0.01 7.99
C ASN A 24 17.29 1.52 8.01
N LEU A 25 18.20 2.17 8.75
CA LEU A 25 18.28 3.62 8.83
C LEU A 25 19.63 4.06 8.29
N ILE A 26 19.59 4.88 7.25
CA ILE A 26 20.78 5.45 6.63
C ILE A 26 20.86 6.90 7.09
N ILE A 27 21.79 7.18 8.00
CA ILE A 27 22.00 8.49 8.62
C ILE A 27 23.47 8.89 8.40
N PRO A 28 23.76 9.75 7.39
CA PRO A 28 25.12 10.18 7.08
C PRO A 28 25.75 11.03 8.19
N ASP A 29 24.97 11.94 8.81
CA ASP A 29 25.42 12.77 9.92
C ASP A 29 25.65 11.91 11.17
N GLU A 30 26.92 11.82 11.59
CA GLU A 30 27.34 11.01 12.72
C GLU A 30 26.74 11.47 14.06
N ARG A 31 26.62 12.79 14.25
CA ARG A 31 26.01 13.37 15.46
C ARG A 31 24.54 13.00 15.53
N LEU A 32 23.81 13.15 14.42
CA LEU A 32 22.40 12.77 14.33
C LEU A 32 22.21 11.26 14.54
N ARG A 33 23.08 10.43 13.95
CA ARG A 33 23.08 8.97 14.12
C ARG A 33 23.28 8.55 15.58
N ARG A 34 24.19 9.20 16.31
CA ARG A 34 24.40 8.96 17.75
C ARG A 34 23.19 9.34 18.59
N VAL A 35 22.59 10.50 18.34
CA VAL A 35 21.37 10.93 19.04
C VAL A 35 20.22 9.94 18.82
N TYR A 36 20.04 9.48 17.58
CA TYR A 36 19.01 8.49 17.25
C TYR A 36 19.25 7.14 17.95
N ALA A 37 20.49 6.63 17.92
CA ALA A 37 20.85 5.37 18.59
C ALA A 37 20.65 5.44 20.11
N TRP A 38 20.95 6.59 20.72
CA TRP A 38 20.67 6.82 22.14
C TRP A 38 19.17 6.79 22.45
N ALA A 39 18.34 7.45 21.63
CA ALA A 39 16.89 7.44 21.79
C ALA A 39 16.31 6.01 21.70
N LEU A 40 16.73 5.21 20.71
CA LEU A 40 16.31 3.81 20.59
C LEU A 40 16.65 2.98 21.84
N THR A 41 17.85 3.18 22.40
CA THR A 41 18.31 2.46 23.59
C THR A 41 17.47 2.85 24.81
N ARG A 42 17.21 4.15 24.97
CA ARG A 42 16.39 4.70 26.06
C ARG A 42 14.95 4.17 26.02
N ASP A 43 14.39 4.07 24.82
CA ASP A 43 13.02 3.61 24.60
C ASP A 43 12.91 2.06 24.60
N ALA A 44 14.00 1.36 24.93
CA ALA A 44 14.12 -0.09 24.98
C ALA A 44 13.64 -0.78 23.69
N TYR A 45 13.90 -0.16 22.54
CA TYR A 45 13.44 -0.69 21.26
C TYR A 45 14.08 -2.07 21.00
N PRO A 46 13.28 -3.10 20.72
CA PRO A 46 13.79 -4.46 20.61
C PRO A 46 14.74 -4.57 19.41
N LYS A 47 15.85 -5.28 19.63
CA LYS A 47 16.73 -5.67 18.52
C LYS A 47 16.02 -6.68 17.61
N PRO A 48 16.29 -6.68 16.30
CA PRO A 48 15.71 -7.68 15.39
C PRO A 48 16.04 -9.10 15.86
N ASN A 49 15.06 -10.00 15.75
CA ASN A 49 15.29 -11.41 16.04
C ASN A 49 16.11 -12.08 14.91
N ILE A 50 16.62 -13.29 15.17
CA ILE A 50 17.47 -14.02 14.22
C ILE A 50 16.77 -14.30 12.89
N PHE A 51 15.47 -14.57 12.90
CA PHE A 51 14.70 -14.81 11.67
C PHE A 51 14.62 -13.55 10.79
N ALA A 52 14.42 -12.39 11.41
CA ALA A 52 14.36 -11.12 10.70
C ALA A 52 15.72 -10.78 10.05
N LEU A 53 16.83 -11.06 10.74
CA LEU A 53 18.17 -10.89 10.19
C LEU A 53 18.42 -11.81 8.98
N VAL A 54 18.24 -13.12 9.15
CA VAL A 54 18.49 -14.12 8.10
C VAL A 54 17.59 -13.88 6.89
N ALA A 55 16.31 -13.61 7.11
CA ALA A 55 15.38 -13.37 6.01
C ALA A 55 15.70 -12.06 5.26
N THR A 56 16.17 -11.02 5.95
CA THR A 56 16.61 -9.77 5.29
C THR A 56 17.85 -9.99 4.44
N MET A 57 18.82 -10.77 4.92
CA MET A 57 20.01 -11.13 4.15
C MET A 57 19.64 -11.93 2.89
N ALA A 58 18.72 -12.87 2.99
CA ALA A 58 18.21 -13.62 1.84
C ALA A 58 17.44 -12.72 0.87
N ALA A 59 16.56 -11.86 1.38
CA ALA A 59 15.78 -10.92 0.59
C ALA A 59 16.67 -10.00 -0.27
N TYR A 60 17.70 -9.39 0.34
CA TYR A 60 18.61 -8.49 -0.38
C TYR A 60 19.69 -9.22 -1.19
N GLY A 61 20.11 -10.42 -0.78
CA GLY A 61 21.19 -11.14 -1.45
C GLY A 61 20.74 -12.06 -2.59
N GLN A 62 19.50 -12.55 -2.55
CA GLN A 62 19.07 -13.68 -3.40
C GLN A 62 17.69 -13.52 -4.04
N ALA A 63 16.81 -12.67 -3.50
CA ALA A 63 15.41 -12.61 -3.93
C ALA A 63 15.13 -11.62 -5.08
N ALA A 64 16.15 -11.11 -5.76
CA ALA A 64 15.98 -10.20 -6.90
C ALA A 64 15.12 -10.81 -8.04
N PRO A 65 15.30 -12.07 -8.46
CA PRO A 65 14.47 -12.66 -9.51
C PRO A 65 12.98 -12.71 -9.13
N TRP A 66 12.68 -13.07 -7.88
CA TRP A 66 11.30 -13.06 -7.38
C TRP A 66 10.69 -11.67 -7.40
N LEU A 67 11.47 -10.64 -7.07
CA LEU A 67 11.00 -9.26 -7.08
C LEU A 67 10.70 -8.78 -8.51
N GLU A 68 11.54 -9.13 -9.48
CA GLU A 68 11.32 -8.80 -10.89
C GLU A 68 10.02 -9.42 -11.41
N GLU A 69 9.77 -10.69 -11.11
CA GLU A 69 8.51 -11.37 -11.45
C GLU A 69 7.31 -10.70 -10.76
N LEU A 70 7.44 -10.36 -9.47
CA LEU A 70 6.39 -9.68 -8.73
C LEU A 70 6.06 -8.31 -9.34
N LEU A 71 7.06 -7.51 -9.71
CA LEU A 71 6.85 -6.19 -10.30
C LEU A 71 6.09 -6.29 -11.63
N ALA A 72 6.50 -7.20 -12.51
CA ALA A 72 5.80 -7.44 -13.78
C ALA A 72 4.34 -7.88 -13.54
N TYR A 73 4.12 -8.75 -12.54
CA TYR A 73 2.78 -9.19 -12.18
C TYR A 73 1.90 -8.05 -11.62
N LEU A 74 2.46 -7.21 -10.75
CA LEU A 74 1.76 -6.05 -10.18
C LEU A 74 1.43 -5.01 -11.24
N GLU A 75 2.31 -4.80 -12.20
CA GLU A 75 2.09 -3.93 -13.36
C GLU A 75 0.91 -4.41 -14.20
N VAL A 76 0.88 -5.70 -14.53
CA VAL A 76 -0.28 -6.30 -15.22
C VAL A 76 -1.55 -6.09 -14.40
N ASN A 77 -1.50 -6.28 -13.07
CA ASN A 77 -2.63 -6.03 -12.18
C ASN A 77 -3.14 -4.59 -12.25
N ARG A 78 -2.24 -3.60 -12.13
CA ARG A 78 -2.52 -2.17 -12.27
C ARG A 78 -3.20 -1.87 -13.61
N ASP A 79 -2.62 -2.32 -14.71
CA ASP A 79 -3.09 -1.98 -16.05
C ASP A 79 -4.50 -2.51 -16.34
N PHE A 80 -4.83 -3.68 -15.80
CA PHE A 80 -6.19 -4.18 -15.84
C PHE A 80 -7.16 -3.33 -15.02
N ILE A 81 -6.78 -2.88 -13.81
CA ILE A 81 -7.64 -1.98 -13.00
C ILE A 81 -7.91 -0.71 -13.82
N THR A 82 -6.88 -0.16 -14.46
CA THR A 82 -7.01 1.01 -15.34
C THR A 82 -8.03 0.78 -16.44
N ARG A 83 -7.88 -0.31 -17.21
CA ARG A 83 -8.80 -0.63 -18.31
C ARG A 83 -10.21 -0.90 -17.81
N TYR A 84 -10.34 -1.68 -16.73
CA TYR A 84 -11.63 -2.07 -16.17
C TYR A 84 -12.41 -0.86 -15.66
N LEU A 85 -11.77 0.03 -14.88
CA LEU A 85 -12.44 1.23 -14.39
C LEU A 85 -12.85 2.16 -15.54
N ALA A 86 -11.99 2.34 -16.54
CA ALA A 86 -12.31 3.17 -17.70
C ALA A 86 -13.51 2.63 -18.52
N GLN A 87 -13.66 1.30 -18.61
CA GLN A 87 -14.71 0.65 -19.41
C GLN A 87 -16.02 0.46 -18.62
N GLU A 88 -15.92 0.03 -17.37
CA GLU A 88 -17.06 -0.51 -16.61
C GLU A 88 -17.50 0.40 -15.46
N MET A 89 -16.64 1.32 -15.01
CA MET A 89 -16.91 2.22 -13.89
C MET A 89 -16.30 3.63 -14.12
N PRO A 90 -16.58 4.30 -15.27
CA PRO A 90 -15.90 5.54 -15.64
C PRO A 90 -16.15 6.71 -14.66
N GLN A 91 -17.14 6.60 -13.78
CA GLN A 91 -17.42 7.54 -12.70
C GLN A 91 -16.41 7.45 -11.54
N VAL A 92 -15.64 6.36 -11.44
CA VAL A 92 -14.56 6.23 -10.46
C VAL A 92 -13.31 6.90 -11.01
N GLY A 93 -12.90 8.01 -10.40
CA GLY A 93 -11.64 8.65 -10.74
C GLY A 93 -10.47 7.75 -10.36
N TYR A 94 -9.53 7.56 -11.28
CA TYR A 94 -8.35 6.74 -11.03
C TYR A 94 -7.14 7.22 -11.82
N HIS A 95 -6.04 7.43 -11.10
CA HIS A 95 -4.72 7.66 -11.68
C HIS A 95 -3.83 6.44 -11.37
N PRO A 96 -3.36 5.71 -12.40
CA PRO A 96 -2.50 4.55 -12.18
C PRO A 96 -1.25 4.95 -11.39
N PRO A 97 -0.93 4.27 -10.28
CA PRO A 97 0.23 4.62 -9.47
C PRO A 97 1.53 4.28 -10.22
N GLU A 98 2.50 5.20 -10.13
CA GLU A 98 3.88 5.01 -10.59
C GLU A 98 4.70 4.18 -9.60
N GLY A 99 4.25 4.09 -8.34
CA GLY A 99 4.89 3.31 -7.29
C GLY A 99 3.88 2.74 -6.30
N THR A 100 4.32 1.70 -5.57
CA THR A 100 3.50 0.87 -4.67
C THR A 100 2.47 -0.02 -5.38
N PHE A 101 1.87 -0.93 -4.61
CA PHE A 101 0.79 -1.82 -5.06
C PHE A 101 -0.59 -1.38 -4.56
N LEU A 102 -0.78 -0.06 -4.39
CA LEU A 102 -1.99 0.53 -3.80
C LEU A 102 -2.65 1.50 -4.80
N ALA A 103 -3.87 1.19 -5.22
CA ALA A 103 -4.68 2.05 -6.08
C ALA A 103 -5.51 3.01 -5.23
N TRP A 104 -5.55 4.28 -5.64
CA TRP A 104 -6.32 5.34 -4.99
C TRP A 104 -7.51 5.70 -5.87
N LEU A 105 -8.71 5.33 -5.40
CA LEU A 105 -9.94 5.39 -6.18
C LEU A 105 -10.83 6.51 -5.67
N ASP A 106 -11.20 7.45 -6.53
CA ASP A 106 -12.13 8.55 -6.23
C ASP A 106 -13.57 8.12 -6.49
N PHE A 107 -14.42 8.16 -5.46
CA PHE A 107 -15.85 7.90 -5.55
C PHE A 107 -16.69 9.17 -5.39
N SER A 108 -16.11 10.36 -5.62
CA SER A 108 -16.81 11.65 -5.51
C SER A 108 -18.12 11.71 -6.32
N ALA A 109 -18.15 11.08 -7.50
CA ALA A 109 -19.34 10.98 -8.34
C ALA A 109 -20.53 10.21 -7.70
N SER A 110 -20.30 9.42 -6.65
CA SER A 110 -21.35 8.70 -5.94
C SER A 110 -22.19 9.58 -5.00
N GLY A 111 -21.76 10.82 -4.72
CA GLY A 111 -22.39 11.69 -3.72
C GLY A 111 -22.26 11.19 -2.28
N MET A 112 -21.47 10.16 -2.03
CA MET A 112 -21.14 9.63 -0.71
C MET A 112 -19.68 9.95 -0.34
N ALA A 113 -19.43 10.12 0.96
CA ALA A 113 -18.11 10.41 1.50
C ALA A 113 -17.92 9.79 2.89
N GLY A 114 -16.67 9.66 3.31
CA GLY A 114 -16.26 9.26 4.66
C GLY A 114 -16.82 7.91 5.09
N GLU A 115 -17.27 7.85 6.33
CA GLU A 115 -17.85 6.64 6.92
C GLU A 115 -19.05 6.11 6.12
N LYS A 116 -19.90 7.01 5.56
CA LYS A 116 -21.05 6.60 4.76
C LYS A 116 -20.65 5.83 3.51
N LEU A 117 -19.62 6.30 2.80
CA LEU A 117 -19.07 5.61 1.63
C LEU A 117 -18.43 4.26 2.03
N GLN A 118 -17.66 4.23 3.12
CA GLN A 118 -17.04 3.02 3.63
C GLN A 118 -18.08 1.95 4.01
N GLU A 119 -19.09 2.35 4.79
CA GLU A 119 -20.16 1.46 5.21
C GLU A 119 -20.95 0.94 4.03
N PHE A 120 -21.27 1.79 3.05
CA PHE A 120 -21.96 1.38 1.83
C PHE A 120 -21.17 0.28 1.12
N ILE A 121 -19.87 0.52 0.84
CA ILE A 121 -19.03 -0.44 0.14
C ILE A 121 -18.99 -1.76 0.92
N ILE A 122 -18.70 -1.74 2.22
CA ILE A 122 -18.59 -2.97 3.03
C ILE A 122 -19.92 -3.75 3.06
N LYS A 123 -21.04 -3.05 3.32
CA LYS A 123 -22.36 -3.70 3.48
C LYS A 123 -22.89 -4.25 2.15
N GLN A 124 -22.73 -3.52 1.04
CA GLN A 124 -23.28 -3.90 -0.26
C GLN A 124 -22.39 -4.88 -1.04
N THR A 125 -21.07 -4.78 -0.89
CA THR A 125 -20.12 -5.53 -1.74
C THR A 125 -19.37 -6.63 -1.00
N ARG A 126 -19.30 -6.56 0.35
CA ARG A 126 -18.39 -7.36 1.18
C ARG A 126 -16.91 -7.19 0.82
N VAL A 127 -16.56 -6.12 0.10
CA VAL A 127 -15.18 -5.70 -0.17
C VAL A 127 -14.78 -4.72 0.93
N VAL A 128 -13.60 -4.93 1.51
CA VAL A 128 -13.03 -4.02 2.50
C VAL A 128 -11.86 -3.30 1.86
N LEU A 129 -11.99 -1.98 1.74
CA LEU A 129 -10.95 -1.07 1.27
C LEU A 129 -10.48 -0.21 2.45
N ASN A 130 -9.31 0.41 2.34
CA ASN A 130 -8.94 1.42 3.35
C ASN A 130 -9.62 2.74 2.98
N ALA A 131 -10.45 3.28 3.88
CA ALA A 131 -11.10 4.56 3.65
C ALA A 131 -10.08 5.70 3.58
N GLY A 132 -10.25 6.58 2.61
CA GLY A 132 -9.28 7.63 2.35
C GLY A 132 -9.19 8.66 3.48
N ILE A 133 -10.28 8.83 4.25
CA ILE A 133 -10.36 9.72 5.41
C ILE A 133 -9.27 9.47 6.46
N ILE A 134 -8.75 8.24 6.58
CA ILE A 134 -7.65 7.93 7.52
C ILE A 134 -6.31 8.56 7.10
N PHE A 135 -6.21 9.06 5.86
CA PHE A 135 -5.02 9.72 5.31
C PHE A 135 -5.14 11.25 5.27
N GLY A 136 -6.28 11.82 5.66
CA GLY A 136 -6.55 13.26 5.62
C GLY A 136 -7.98 13.57 5.18
N VAL A 137 -8.44 14.80 5.46
CA VAL A 137 -9.78 15.27 5.10
C VAL A 137 -9.98 15.32 3.58
N GLU A 138 -8.91 15.50 2.82
CA GLU A 138 -8.87 15.48 1.37
C GLU A 138 -9.16 14.08 0.80
N GLY A 139 -8.95 13.04 1.60
CA GLY A 139 -9.23 11.65 1.24
C GLY A 139 -10.69 11.22 1.46
N ASN A 140 -11.59 12.13 1.84
CA ASN A 140 -12.95 11.77 2.28
C ASN A 140 -13.76 10.99 1.23
N ASN A 141 -13.55 11.26 -0.06
CA ASN A 141 -14.24 10.58 -1.16
C ASN A 141 -13.48 9.36 -1.70
N PHE A 142 -12.31 9.08 -1.15
CA PHE A 142 -11.39 8.11 -1.71
C PHE A 142 -11.42 6.77 -0.98
N MET A 143 -11.09 5.71 -1.70
CA MET A 143 -10.85 4.38 -1.15
C MET A 143 -9.56 3.82 -1.72
N ARG A 144 -8.72 3.24 -0.85
CA ARG A 144 -7.47 2.59 -1.23
C ARG A 144 -7.63 1.10 -1.40
N LEU A 145 -7.43 0.62 -2.62
CA LEU A 145 -7.43 -0.79 -2.99
C LEU A 145 -6.00 -1.33 -2.98
N ASN A 146 -5.77 -2.48 -2.33
CA ASN A 146 -4.51 -3.22 -2.42
C ASN A 146 -4.63 -4.26 -3.54
N PHE A 147 -3.75 -4.17 -4.55
CA PHE A 147 -3.73 -5.09 -5.68
C PHE A 147 -2.53 -6.06 -5.68
N ALA A 148 -1.78 -6.14 -4.57
CA ALA A 148 -0.82 -7.22 -4.30
C ALA A 148 -1.53 -8.51 -3.87
N CYS A 149 -2.36 -9.04 -4.77
CA CYS A 149 -3.09 -10.30 -4.61
C CYS A 149 -3.31 -10.97 -5.97
N SER A 150 -3.91 -12.16 -5.98
CA SER A 150 -4.23 -12.85 -7.24
C SER A 150 -5.16 -12.00 -8.12
N ARG A 151 -4.97 -12.02 -9.45
CA ARG A 151 -5.84 -11.37 -10.45
C ARG A 151 -7.32 -11.61 -10.18
N ALA A 152 -7.69 -12.86 -9.91
CA ALA A 152 -9.06 -13.26 -9.63
C ALA A 152 -9.68 -12.53 -8.43
N GLN A 153 -8.89 -12.15 -7.42
CA GLN A 153 -9.39 -11.39 -6.27
C GLN A 153 -9.61 -9.92 -6.64
N VAL A 154 -8.73 -9.33 -7.46
CA VAL A 154 -8.91 -7.97 -8.00
C VAL A 154 -10.18 -7.92 -8.86
N GLU A 155 -10.34 -8.85 -9.81
CA GLU A 155 -11.53 -8.97 -10.64
C GLU A 155 -12.80 -9.10 -9.82
N ARG A 156 -12.81 -10.03 -8.85
CA ARG A 156 -13.96 -10.25 -7.98
C ARG A 156 -14.32 -9.01 -7.16
N ALA A 157 -13.32 -8.26 -6.70
CA ALA A 157 -13.56 -7.03 -5.95
C ALA A 157 -14.16 -5.94 -6.84
N LEU A 158 -13.60 -5.71 -8.03
CA LEU A 158 -14.11 -4.72 -8.98
C LEU A 158 -15.50 -5.06 -9.51
N GLU A 159 -15.78 -6.33 -9.79
CA GLU A 159 -17.11 -6.79 -10.22
C GLU A 159 -18.17 -6.56 -9.14
N ARG A 160 -17.82 -6.78 -7.87
CA ARG A 160 -18.71 -6.50 -6.74
C ARG A 160 -18.94 -5.01 -6.55
N LEU A 161 -17.91 -4.20 -6.71
CA LEU A 161 -18.02 -2.73 -6.68
C LEU A 161 -18.93 -2.24 -7.80
N LYS A 162 -18.67 -2.66 -9.05
CA LYS A 162 -19.49 -2.33 -10.23
C LYS A 162 -20.98 -2.56 -9.95
N LYS A 163 -21.37 -3.78 -9.56
CA LYS A 163 -22.77 -4.13 -9.27
C LYS A 163 -23.43 -3.27 -8.19
N ALA A 164 -22.66 -2.85 -7.18
CA ALA A 164 -23.21 -2.00 -6.12
C ALA A 164 -23.45 -0.56 -6.60
N PHE A 165 -22.56 -0.04 -7.44
CA PHE A 165 -22.64 1.34 -7.95
C PHE A 165 -23.48 1.49 -9.23
N GLU A 166 -23.78 0.41 -9.97
CA GLU A 166 -24.76 0.40 -11.08
C GLU A 166 -26.17 0.91 -10.67
N ARG A 167 -26.51 0.86 -9.38
CA ARG A 167 -27.79 1.36 -8.86
C ARG A 167 -27.74 2.83 -8.45
N ILE A 168 -26.55 3.43 -8.48
CA ILE A 168 -26.28 4.81 -8.07
C ILE A 168 -26.00 5.67 -9.31
N TRP A 169 -25.32 5.12 -10.31
CA TRP A 169 -24.92 5.80 -11.53
C TRP A 169 -25.82 5.47 -12.73
#